data_AF-A0A7D5NXP2-F1
#
_entry.id   AF-A0A7D5NXP2-F1
#
_cell.length_a   1.000
_cell.length_b   1.000
_cell.length_c   1.000
_cell.angle_alpha   90.00
_cell.angle_beta   90.00
_cell.angle_gamma   90.00
#
_symmetry.space_group_name_H-M   'P 1'
#
loop_
_entity.id
_entity.type
_entity.pdbx_description
1 polymer ?
#
loop_
_entity_poly.entity_id
_entity_poly.type
_entity_poly.pdbx_seq_one_letter_code
_entity_poly.pdbx_strand_id
1 'polypeptide(L)'
;MSQPFEDLQTTPTAEELVDKAFSRAARAGRAKDGLDAQQSMLQTASNIASDNLENVVTGWPDFDDLDPFYYELADAIMASNTTGEDAPDIGGIDAVRQHLSEVGWASRKTADIRREYAERLASSDIDTATKIRKQAFARIADVVEEVEDDLAAVGAARDDLKTLPDIRPDEPTVVVAGYPNVGKSTFVNAVTNARNETASYPFTTTEIRVGHFDGADLAANSERATPASHGHIRYQIVDTPGLLDRAPEERNDVESQAASALEHLADGVLVLVDASGECGYPLDTQLALRDDLEARFDVPVLTVCNKADRSRDVEADLYMSVTEDENVEGVLDAVIAAIDYEPELPYDGS
;
A
#
# COMPACT_ATOMS: atom_id res chain seq x y z
N MET A 1 -4.71 -9.47 -5.28
CA MET A 1 -5.31 -8.32 -6.01
C MET A 1 -4.22 -7.34 -6.42
N SER A 2 -4.48 -6.27 -7.19
CA SER A 2 -3.53 -5.15 -7.31
C SER A 2 -3.52 -4.34 -6.01
N GLN A 3 -2.44 -3.58 -5.77
CA GLN A 3 -2.32 -2.78 -4.55
C GLN A 3 -3.50 -1.77 -4.37
N PRO A 4 -4.01 -1.54 -3.14
CA PRO A 4 -5.31 -0.89 -2.89
C PRO A 4 -5.43 0.58 -3.34
N PHE A 5 -4.32 1.24 -3.65
CA PHE A 5 -4.23 2.66 -3.96
C PHE A 5 -3.85 2.93 -5.43
N GLU A 6 -3.72 1.91 -6.27
CA GLU A 6 -3.23 2.04 -7.66
C GLU A 6 -4.15 2.90 -8.52
N ASP A 7 -5.46 2.67 -8.38
CA ASP A 7 -6.49 3.29 -9.22
C ASP A 7 -6.91 4.69 -8.74
N LEU A 8 -6.30 5.21 -7.65
CA LEU A 8 -6.58 6.54 -7.14
C LEU A 8 -6.34 7.61 -8.21
N GLN A 9 -7.40 8.32 -8.56
CA GLN A 9 -7.34 9.42 -9.52
C GLN A 9 -6.62 10.63 -8.92
N THR A 10 -6.11 11.51 -9.79
CA THR A 10 -5.53 12.78 -9.35
C THR A 10 -6.59 13.66 -8.70
N THR A 11 -6.32 14.11 -7.48
CA THR A 11 -7.15 15.08 -6.75
C THR A 11 -7.07 16.45 -7.42
N PRO A 12 -8.20 17.08 -7.81
CA PRO A 12 -8.19 18.43 -8.38
C PRO A 12 -7.91 19.47 -7.30
N THR A 13 -7.32 20.61 -7.67
CA THR A 13 -7.23 21.75 -6.75
C THR A 13 -8.60 22.44 -6.57
N ALA A 14 -8.76 23.18 -5.48
CA ALA A 14 -9.97 23.97 -5.24
C ALA A 14 -10.25 24.96 -6.39
N GLU A 15 -9.23 25.68 -6.85
CA GLU A 15 -9.31 26.61 -8.00
C GLU A 15 -9.76 25.89 -9.27
N GLU A 16 -9.11 24.78 -9.64
CA GLU A 16 -9.45 23.99 -10.83
C GLU A 16 -10.90 23.49 -10.79
N LEU A 17 -11.36 23.07 -9.60
CA LEU A 17 -12.71 22.57 -9.42
C LEU A 17 -13.76 23.68 -9.57
N VAL A 18 -13.54 24.83 -8.93
CA VAL A 18 -14.43 26.01 -9.04
C VAL A 18 -14.51 26.48 -10.49
N ASP A 19 -13.36 26.61 -11.15
CA ASP A 19 -13.28 27.06 -12.54
C ASP A 19 -13.99 26.09 -13.49
N LYS A 20 -13.79 24.78 -13.30
CA LYS A 20 -14.47 23.73 -14.07
C LYS A 20 -15.98 23.81 -13.87
N ALA A 21 -16.45 23.91 -12.62
CA ALA A 21 -17.85 23.99 -12.27
C ALA A 21 -18.51 25.22 -12.91
N PHE A 22 -17.93 26.41 -12.73
CA PHE A 22 -18.53 27.66 -13.21
C PHE A 22 -18.43 27.79 -14.73
N SER A 23 -17.34 27.35 -15.34
CA SER A 23 -17.19 27.31 -16.79
C SER A 23 -18.22 26.41 -17.46
N ARG A 24 -18.51 25.24 -16.85
CA ARG A 24 -19.53 24.31 -17.36
C ARG A 24 -20.94 24.84 -17.11
N ALA A 25 -21.20 25.43 -15.95
CA ALA A 25 -22.47 26.10 -15.67
C ALA A 25 -22.75 27.24 -16.65
N ALA A 26 -21.76 28.08 -16.94
CA ALA A 26 -21.90 29.16 -17.92
C ALA A 26 -22.25 28.63 -19.33
N ARG A 27 -21.72 27.46 -19.73
CA ARG A 27 -22.11 26.80 -20.99
C ARG A 27 -23.55 26.29 -20.95
N ALA A 28 -23.96 25.63 -19.85
CA ALA A 28 -25.34 25.15 -19.68
C ALA A 28 -26.36 26.28 -19.74
N GLY A 29 -26.04 27.43 -19.17
CA GLY A 29 -26.90 28.61 -19.20
C GLY A 29 -27.06 29.26 -20.57
N ARG A 30 -26.08 29.14 -21.49
CA ARG A 30 -26.20 29.68 -22.86
C ARG A 30 -27.23 28.95 -23.73
N ALA A 31 -27.65 27.74 -23.32
CA ALA A 31 -28.61 26.93 -24.04
C ALA A 31 -30.08 27.17 -23.61
N LYS A 32 -30.31 28.12 -22.70
CA LYS A 32 -31.61 28.40 -22.08
C LYS A 32 -31.78 29.92 -21.90
N ASP A 33 -33.00 30.35 -21.63
CA ASP A 33 -33.34 31.76 -21.42
C ASP A 33 -33.94 32.02 -20.03
N GLY A 34 -33.88 33.27 -19.58
CA GLY A 34 -34.57 33.74 -18.38
C GLY A 34 -34.24 32.96 -17.10
N LEU A 35 -35.27 32.56 -16.37
CA LEU A 35 -35.14 31.82 -15.10
C LEU A 35 -34.58 30.41 -15.29
N ASP A 36 -34.95 29.74 -16.38
CA ASP A 36 -34.48 28.39 -16.68
C ASP A 36 -32.96 28.36 -16.88
N ALA A 37 -32.40 29.42 -17.47
CA ALA A 37 -30.95 29.59 -17.57
C ALA A 37 -30.29 29.69 -16.19
N GLN A 38 -30.85 30.49 -15.27
CA GLN A 38 -30.26 30.68 -13.94
C GLN A 38 -30.34 29.40 -13.10
N GLN A 39 -31.47 28.69 -13.14
CA GLN A 39 -31.64 27.41 -12.46
C GLN A 39 -30.68 26.35 -13.02
N SER A 40 -30.57 26.26 -14.34
CA SER A 40 -29.66 25.31 -14.99
C SER A 40 -28.20 25.60 -14.65
N MET A 41 -27.79 26.87 -14.58
CA MET A 41 -26.44 27.23 -14.16
C MET A 41 -26.18 26.80 -12.70
N LEU A 42 -27.12 27.06 -11.77
CA LEU A 42 -26.99 26.64 -10.37
C LEU A 42 -26.88 25.13 -10.23
N GLN A 43 -27.77 24.39 -10.90
CA GLN A 43 -27.76 22.93 -10.90
C GLN A 43 -26.45 22.38 -11.45
N THR A 44 -25.98 22.88 -12.60
CA THR A 44 -24.73 22.40 -13.22
C THR A 44 -23.51 22.72 -12.36
N ALA A 45 -23.41 23.93 -11.79
CA ALA A 45 -22.29 24.29 -10.93
C ALA A 45 -22.23 23.39 -9.69
N SER A 46 -23.36 23.25 -8.98
CA SER A 46 -23.43 22.44 -7.77
C SER A 46 -23.15 20.97 -8.05
N ASN A 47 -23.72 20.37 -9.10
CA ASN A 47 -23.46 18.96 -9.41
C ASN A 47 -21.99 18.74 -9.72
N ILE A 48 -21.36 19.59 -10.54
CA ILE A 48 -19.95 19.39 -10.87
C ILE A 48 -19.08 19.49 -9.62
N ALA A 49 -19.31 20.49 -8.77
CA ALA A 49 -18.57 20.62 -7.52
C ALA A 49 -18.82 19.43 -6.57
N SER A 50 -20.08 19.10 -6.24
CA SER A 50 -20.41 18.01 -5.31
C SER A 50 -19.91 16.66 -5.80
N ASP A 51 -20.13 16.35 -7.09
CA ASP A 51 -19.80 15.04 -7.64
C ASP A 51 -18.28 14.86 -7.75
N ASN A 52 -17.50 15.91 -8.06
CA ASN A 52 -16.03 15.77 -8.09
C ASN A 52 -15.46 15.61 -6.68
N LEU A 53 -15.96 16.36 -5.68
CA LEU A 53 -15.55 16.17 -4.27
C LEU A 53 -15.95 14.78 -3.75
N GLU A 54 -17.15 14.31 -4.08
CA GLU A 54 -17.60 12.96 -3.71
C GLU A 54 -16.72 11.89 -4.35
N ASN A 55 -16.40 12.03 -5.64
CA ASN A 55 -15.52 11.09 -6.34
C ASN A 55 -14.10 11.04 -5.75
N VAL A 56 -13.59 12.14 -5.19
CA VAL A 56 -12.33 12.11 -4.44
C VAL A 56 -12.48 11.18 -3.25
N VAL A 57 -13.53 11.35 -2.43
CA VAL A 57 -13.74 10.52 -1.22
C VAL A 57 -13.99 9.06 -1.57
N THR A 58 -14.88 8.77 -2.51
CA THR A 58 -15.26 7.40 -2.86
C THR A 58 -14.21 6.67 -3.69
N GLY A 59 -13.19 7.38 -4.18
CA GLY A 59 -12.06 6.76 -4.86
C GLY A 59 -11.12 6.04 -3.90
N TRP A 60 -11.07 6.48 -2.64
CA TRP A 60 -10.22 5.86 -1.62
C TRP A 60 -10.83 4.56 -1.10
N PRO A 61 -9.99 3.54 -0.82
CA PRO A 61 -10.46 2.34 -0.14
C PRO A 61 -10.94 2.68 1.27
N ASP A 62 -11.84 1.87 1.81
CA ASP A 62 -12.13 1.94 3.24
C ASP A 62 -10.91 1.42 4.00
N PHE A 63 -10.32 2.27 4.81
CA PHE A 63 -9.15 1.92 5.61
C PHE A 63 -9.44 0.81 6.62
N ASP A 64 -10.70 0.62 7.02
CA ASP A 64 -11.09 -0.45 7.96
C ASP A 64 -11.12 -1.83 7.27
N ASP A 65 -11.21 -1.87 5.94
CA ASP A 65 -11.20 -3.08 5.12
C ASP A 65 -9.80 -3.39 4.55
N LEU A 66 -8.80 -2.55 4.83
CA LEU A 66 -7.44 -2.79 4.37
C LEU A 66 -6.80 -3.96 5.10
N ASP A 67 -6.00 -4.71 4.36
CA ASP A 67 -5.10 -5.69 4.96
C ASP A 67 -4.13 -4.98 5.93
N PRO A 68 -3.88 -5.54 7.13
CA PRO A 68 -2.97 -4.94 8.11
C PRO A 68 -1.59 -4.59 7.55
N PHE A 69 -1.06 -5.39 6.61
CA PHE A 69 0.19 -5.08 5.91
C PHE A 69 0.11 -3.74 5.17
N TYR A 70 -0.92 -3.54 4.36
CA TYR A 70 -1.10 -2.30 3.59
C TYR A 70 -1.47 -1.12 4.48
N TYR A 71 -2.23 -1.35 5.55
CA TYR A 71 -2.56 -0.31 6.52
C TYR A 71 -1.28 0.23 7.16
N GLU A 72 -0.47 -0.63 7.77
CA GLU A 72 0.72 -0.21 8.49
C GLU A 72 1.77 0.39 7.56
N LEU A 73 1.94 -0.17 6.35
CA LEU A 73 2.87 0.37 5.36
C LEU A 73 2.42 1.73 4.83
N ALA A 74 1.13 1.90 4.51
CA ALA A 74 0.60 3.17 4.04
C ALA A 74 0.71 4.25 5.13
N ASP A 75 0.40 3.90 6.38
CA ASP A 75 0.54 4.81 7.52
C ASP A 75 2.00 5.25 7.71
N ALA A 76 2.97 4.32 7.65
CA ALA A 76 4.39 4.63 7.75
C ALA A 76 4.86 5.59 6.64
N ILE A 77 4.43 5.37 5.40
CA ILE A 77 4.75 6.26 4.27
C ILE A 77 4.23 7.66 4.52
N MET A 78 2.95 7.79 4.85
CA MET A 78 2.32 9.09 5.05
C MET A 78 2.89 9.82 6.27
N ALA A 79 3.24 9.10 7.33
CA ALA A 79 3.89 9.66 8.51
C ALA A 79 5.33 10.11 8.26
N SER A 80 6.03 9.45 7.35
CA SER A 80 7.40 9.81 7.00
C SER A 80 7.52 11.03 6.10
N ASN A 81 6.50 11.28 5.29
CA ASN A 81 6.54 12.27 4.24
C ASN A 81 6.02 13.61 4.76
N THR A 82 6.98 14.41 5.22
CA THR A 82 6.91 15.87 5.08
C THR A 82 7.50 16.21 3.70
N THR A 83 6.82 15.89 2.59
CA THR A 83 7.40 15.94 1.22
C THR A 83 7.55 17.36 0.67
N GLY A 84 8.41 18.18 1.30
CA GLY A 84 8.82 19.52 0.85
C GLY A 84 8.71 20.56 1.96
N GLU A 85 9.50 21.64 1.90
CA GLU A 85 9.39 22.78 2.84
C GLU A 85 7.98 23.42 2.85
N ASP A 86 7.17 23.11 1.83
CA ASP A 86 5.79 23.59 1.62
C ASP A 86 4.74 22.46 1.57
N ALA A 87 5.10 21.18 1.78
CA ALA A 87 4.10 20.10 1.78
C ALA A 87 3.37 20.03 3.13
N PRO A 88 2.04 19.82 3.13
CA PRO A 88 1.30 19.65 4.36
C PRO A 88 1.84 18.45 5.15
N ASP A 89 1.90 18.60 6.47
CA ASP A 89 2.10 17.45 7.37
C ASP A 89 0.87 16.55 7.23
N ILE A 90 1.03 15.44 6.50
CA ILE A 90 -0.05 14.49 6.20
C ILE A 90 -0.39 13.68 7.45
N GLY A 91 0.56 13.47 8.36
CA GLY A 91 0.39 12.68 9.58
C GLY A 91 0.35 11.18 9.36
N GLY A 92 -0.72 10.62 8.82
CA GLY A 92 -0.94 9.17 8.72
C GLY A 92 -2.33 8.84 8.19
N ILE A 93 -2.75 7.58 8.25
CA ILE A 93 -4.08 7.15 7.77
C ILE A 93 -5.20 7.94 8.46
N ASP A 94 -5.11 8.14 9.76
CA ASP A 94 -6.15 8.85 10.52
C ASP A 94 -6.31 10.31 10.10
N ALA A 95 -5.21 10.99 9.79
CA ALA A 95 -5.24 12.36 9.32
C ALA A 95 -5.80 12.45 7.89
N VAL A 96 -5.42 11.53 6.99
CA VAL A 96 -6.04 11.44 5.66
C VAL A 96 -7.53 11.14 5.75
N ARG A 97 -7.96 10.27 6.67
CA ARG A 97 -9.38 10.00 6.95
C ARG A 97 -10.12 11.28 7.38
N GLN A 98 -9.48 12.13 8.18
CA GLN A 98 -10.04 13.42 8.57
C GLN A 98 -10.18 14.37 7.37
N HIS A 99 -9.14 14.52 6.55
CA HIS A 99 -9.20 15.35 5.33
C HIS A 99 -10.29 14.87 4.35
N LEU A 100 -10.39 13.55 4.11
CA LEU A 100 -11.46 12.96 3.30
C LEU A 100 -12.86 13.23 3.89
N SER A 101 -12.98 13.27 5.21
CA SER A 101 -14.23 13.60 5.89
C SER A 101 -14.67 15.05 5.66
N GLU A 102 -13.73 15.99 5.69
CA GLU A 102 -13.96 17.41 5.40
C GLU A 102 -14.32 17.63 3.92
N VAL A 103 -13.60 16.98 2.99
CA VAL A 103 -13.96 16.97 1.55
C VAL A 103 -15.37 16.40 1.33
N GLY A 104 -15.72 15.31 2.02
CA GLY A 104 -17.05 14.74 2.00
C GLY A 104 -18.12 15.68 2.57
N TRP A 105 -17.79 16.45 3.61
CA TRP A 105 -18.65 17.51 4.12
C TRP A 105 -18.88 18.61 3.09
N ALA A 106 -17.84 19.09 2.41
CA ALA A 106 -17.92 20.14 1.39
C ALA A 106 -18.80 19.70 0.20
N SER A 107 -18.69 18.43 -0.20
CA SER A 107 -19.58 17.83 -1.21
C SER A 107 -21.05 17.95 -0.81
N ARG A 108 -21.41 17.46 0.39
CA ARG A 108 -22.78 17.52 0.91
C ARG A 108 -23.26 18.97 1.05
N LYS A 109 -22.39 19.86 1.53
CA LYS A 109 -22.70 21.27 1.74
C LYS A 109 -23.01 22.00 0.44
N THR A 110 -22.26 21.72 -0.62
CA THR A 110 -22.51 22.25 -1.97
C THR A 110 -23.88 21.79 -2.51
N ALA A 111 -24.24 20.52 -2.32
CA ALA A 111 -25.54 20.00 -2.69
C ALA A 111 -26.70 20.64 -1.88
N ASP A 112 -26.46 20.99 -0.61
CA ASP A 112 -27.41 21.73 0.24
C ASP A 112 -27.63 23.16 -0.24
N ILE A 113 -26.56 23.87 -0.60
CA ILE A 113 -26.64 25.23 -1.14
C ILE A 113 -27.53 25.25 -2.39
N ARG A 114 -27.39 24.26 -3.28
CA ARG A 114 -28.29 24.15 -4.43
C ARG A 114 -29.75 24.08 -4.02
N ARG A 115 -30.09 23.24 -3.04
CA ARG A 115 -31.48 23.09 -2.55
C ARG A 115 -32.01 24.41 -1.98
N GLU A 116 -31.25 25.03 -1.09
CA GLU A 116 -31.62 26.31 -0.44
C GLU A 116 -31.86 27.42 -1.48
N TYR A 117 -30.98 27.55 -2.47
CA TYR A 117 -31.05 28.64 -3.44
C TYR A 117 -32.00 28.35 -4.61
N ALA A 118 -32.24 27.09 -4.98
CA ALA A 118 -33.16 26.72 -6.05
C ALA A 118 -34.60 27.15 -5.74
N GLU A 119 -35.06 26.96 -4.51
CA GLU A 119 -36.40 27.40 -4.06
C GLU A 119 -36.56 28.92 -4.16
N ARG A 120 -35.53 29.65 -3.71
CA ARG A 120 -35.48 31.12 -3.78
C ARG A 120 -35.48 31.60 -5.23
N LEU A 121 -34.72 30.94 -6.11
CA LEU A 121 -34.64 31.22 -7.53
C LEU A 121 -35.98 31.04 -8.25
N ALA A 122 -36.69 29.94 -7.97
CA ALA A 122 -37.98 29.62 -8.60
C ALA A 122 -39.07 30.67 -8.32
N SER A 123 -38.98 31.37 -7.20
CA SER A 123 -39.95 32.39 -6.77
C SER A 123 -39.60 33.84 -7.16
N SER A 124 -38.55 34.04 -7.95
CA SER A 124 -37.96 35.37 -8.20
C SER A 124 -38.10 35.86 -9.65
N ASP A 125 -38.05 37.18 -9.87
CA ASP A 125 -37.89 37.77 -11.20
C ASP A 125 -36.45 37.58 -11.73
N ILE A 126 -36.21 37.86 -13.01
CA ILE A 126 -34.93 37.57 -13.68
C ILE A 126 -33.73 38.33 -13.06
N ASP A 127 -33.92 39.60 -12.69
CA ASP A 127 -32.86 40.41 -12.09
C ASP A 127 -32.51 39.90 -10.69
N THR A 128 -33.54 39.53 -9.92
CA THR A 128 -33.38 38.92 -8.60
C THR A 128 -32.76 37.52 -8.69
N ALA A 129 -33.21 36.68 -9.61
CA ALA A 129 -32.68 35.35 -9.89
C ALA A 129 -31.19 35.39 -10.22
N THR A 130 -30.76 36.37 -11.02
CA THR A 130 -29.35 36.57 -11.35
C THR A 130 -28.52 36.89 -10.12
N LYS A 131 -29.03 37.72 -9.19
CA LYS A 131 -28.35 38.04 -7.92
C LYS A 131 -28.29 36.81 -7.00
N ILE A 132 -29.39 36.08 -6.86
CA ILE A 132 -29.47 34.85 -6.06
C ILE A 132 -28.48 33.81 -6.58
N ARG A 133 -28.41 33.59 -7.89
CA ARG A 133 -27.42 32.67 -8.49
C ARG A 133 -25.99 33.09 -8.18
N LYS A 134 -25.66 34.38 -8.33
CA LYS A 134 -24.32 34.89 -8.01
C LYS A 134 -23.95 34.66 -6.55
N GLN A 135 -24.89 34.86 -5.63
CA GLN A 135 -24.70 34.56 -4.21
C GLN A 135 -24.49 33.06 -3.97
N ALA A 136 -25.26 32.19 -4.66
CA ALA A 136 -25.09 30.75 -4.57
C ALA A 136 -23.71 30.32 -5.10
N PHE A 137 -23.25 30.89 -6.22
CA PHE A 137 -21.94 30.61 -6.78
C PHE A 137 -20.83 31.02 -5.81
N ALA A 138 -20.89 32.24 -5.26
CA ALA A 138 -19.93 32.68 -4.24
C ALA A 138 -19.88 31.70 -3.07
N ARG A 139 -21.03 31.31 -2.54
CA ARG A 139 -21.09 30.36 -1.41
C ARG A 139 -20.59 28.95 -1.75
N ILE A 140 -20.75 28.51 -3.00
CA ILE A 140 -20.17 27.23 -3.47
C ILE A 140 -18.64 27.36 -3.55
N ALA A 141 -18.12 28.47 -4.10
CA ALA A 141 -16.68 28.71 -4.15
C ALA A 141 -16.10 28.77 -2.74
N ASP A 142 -16.71 29.54 -1.83
CA ASP A 142 -16.27 29.65 -0.44
C ASP A 142 -16.16 28.28 0.25
N VAL A 143 -17.12 27.37 0.02
CA VAL A 143 -17.09 26.00 0.59
C VAL A 143 -16.00 25.12 -0.02
N VAL A 144 -15.72 25.27 -1.31
CA VAL A 144 -14.65 24.51 -1.97
C VAL A 144 -13.27 25.05 -1.57
N GLU A 145 -13.14 26.37 -1.43
CA GLU A 145 -11.94 27.04 -0.93
C GLU A 145 -11.68 26.70 0.55
N GLU A 146 -12.73 26.49 1.36
CA GLU A 146 -12.60 26.08 2.77
C GLU A 146 -11.89 24.73 2.95
N VAL A 147 -11.93 23.85 1.94
CA VAL A 147 -11.28 22.52 1.94
C VAL A 147 -10.07 22.45 0.99
N GLU A 148 -9.48 23.59 0.62
CA GLU A 148 -8.31 23.64 -0.27
C GLU A 148 -7.13 22.84 0.29
N ASP A 149 -6.81 23.04 1.58
CA ASP A 149 -5.72 22.35 2.25
C ASP A 149 -5.99 20.85 2.39
N ASP A 150 -7.25 20.45 2.61
CA ASP A 150 -7.65 19.04 2.66
C ASP A 150 -7.47 18.34 1.30
N LEU A 151 -7.86 19.00 0.20
CA LEU A 151 -7.66 18.48 -1.16
C LEU A 151 -6.16 18.35 -1.47
N ALA A 152 -5.34 19.30 -1.03
CA ALA A 152 -3.89 19.25 -1.20
C ALA A 152 -3.28 18.07 -0.41
N ALA A 153 -3.67 17.89 0.85
CA ALA A 153 -3.21 16.79 1.70
C ALA A 153 -3.59 15.42 1.12
N VAL A 154 -4.85 15.25 0.68
CA VAL A 154 -5.31 14.01 0.02
C VAL A 154 -4.55 13.77 -1.29
N GLY A 155 -4.30 14.82 -2.08
CA GLY A 155 -3.50 14.73 -3.29
C GLY A 155 -2.06 14.27 -3.04
N ALA A 156 -1.41 14.83 -2.02
CA ALA A 156 -0.06 14.46 -1.61
C ALA A 156 0.01 13.01 -1.11
N ALA A 157 -0.92 12.60 -0.23
CA ALA A 157 -1.02 11.23 0.26
C ALA A 157 -1.18 10.22 -0.89
N ARG A 158 -2.07 10.52 -1.85
CA ARG A 158 -2.25 9.71 -3.05
C ARG A 158 -0.95 9.56 -3.84
N ASP A 159 -0.18 10.63 -3.97
CA ASP A 159 1.07 10.62 -4.72
C ASP A 159 2.19 9.85 -4.03
N ASP A 160 2.15 9.74 -2.72
CA ASP A 160 3.07 8.89 -1.96
C ASP A 160 2.68 7.41 -2.10
N LEU A 161 1.39 7.10 -1.92
CA LEU A 161 0.88 5.73 -1.89
C LEU A 161 0.87 5.03 -3.26
N LYS A 162 0.81 5.76 -4.38
CA LYS A 162 0.88 5.16 -5.73
C LYS A 162 2.19 4.40 -6.00
N THR A 163 3.21 4.61 -5.16
CA THR A 163 4.54 3.99 -5.30
C THR A 163 4.69 2.70 -4.49
N LEU A 164 3.63 2.31 -3.76
CA LEU A 164 3.61 1.08 -2.98
C LEU A 164 3.90 -0.15 -3.84
N PRO A 165 4.61 -1.15 -3.27
CA PRO A 165 4.86 -2.41 -3.96
C PRO A 165 3.54 -3.18 -4.17
N ASP A 166 3.41 -3.82 -5.33
CA ASP A 166 2.27 -4.71 -5.62
C ASP A 166 2.53 -6.09 -5.01
N ILE A 167 2.22 -6.22 -3.71
CA ILE A 167 2.32 -7.48 -2.97
C ILE A 167 0.90 -8.02 -2.75
N ARG A 168 0.74 -9.34 -2.74
CA ARG A 168 -0.55 -10.00 -2.56
C ARG A 168 -0.66 -10.62 -1.17
N PRO A 169 -1.27 -9.96 -0.17
CA PRO A 169 -1.43 -10.55 1.16
C PRO A 169 -2.25 -11.84 1.16
N ASP A 170 -3.02 -12.08 0.09
CA ASP A 170 -3.82 -13.29 -0.10
C ASP A 170 -3.01 -14.53 -0.57
N GLU A 171 -1.74 -14.36 -0.96
CA GLU A 171 -0.85 -15.46 -1.34
C GLU A 171 0.17 -15.73 -0.22
N PRO A 172 0.44 -17.00 0.17
CA PRO A 172 1.34 -17.31 1.26
C PRO A 172 2.76 -16.81 1.00
N THR A 173 3.34 -16.10 1.97
CA THR A 173 4.57 -15.33 1.79
C THR A 173 5.70 -15.78 2.72
N VAL A 174 6.86 -16.06 2.13
CA VAL A 174 8.11 -16.32 2.84
C VAL A 174 8.96 -15.05 2.87
N VAL A 175 9.24 -14.53 4.05
CA VAL A 175 10.14 -13.39 4.24
C VAL A 175 11.57 -13.86 4.48
N VAL A 176 12.54 -13.29 3.75
CA VAL A 176 13.96 -13.65 3.86
C VAL A 176 14.73 -12.55 4.58
N ALA A 177 15.24 -12.88 5.77
CA ALA A 177 15.99 -11.97 6.64
C ALA A 177 17.45 -12.43 6.85
N GLY A 178 18.26 -11.55 7.43
CA GLY A 178 19.68 -11.78 7.71
C GLY A 178 20.55 -10.62 7.26
N TYR A 179 21.80 -10.55 7.73
CA TYR A 179 22.70 -9.42 7.46
C TYR A 179 23.03 -9.24 5.95
N PRO A 180 23.58 -8.09 5.53
CA PRO A 180 24.09 -7.94 4.16
C PRO A 180 25.11 -9.02 3.82
N ASN A 181 25.17 -9.43 2.55
CA ASN A 181 26.13 -10.40 2.00
C ASN A 181 26.05 -11.85 2.55
N VAL A 182 25.07 -12.19 3.39
CA VAL A 182 24.80 -13.59 3.79
C VAL A 182 24.20 -14.43 2.67
N GLY A 183 23.72 -13.79 1.59
CA GLY A 183 23.23 -14.46 0.37
C GLY A 183 21.71 -14.45 0.17
N LYS A 184 20.95 -13.60 0.88
CA LYS A 184 19.49 -13.44 0.73
C LYS A 184 19.04 -13.29 -0.72
N SER A 185 19.52 -12.24 -1.39
CA SER A 185 19.19 -11.97 -2.79
C SER A 185 19.63 -13.09 -3.74
N THR A 186 20.76 -13.75 -3.45
CA THR A 186 21.26 -14.87 -4.26
C THR A 186 20.32 -16.07 -4.14
N PHE A 187 19.86 -16.37 -2.93
CA PHE A 187 18.86 -17.40 -2.67
C PHE A 187 17.54 -17.08 -3.37
N VAL A 188 16.99 -15.87 -3.16
CA VAL A 188 15.74 -15.44 -3.80
C VAL A 188 15.83 -15.52 -5.33
N ASN A 189 16.95 -15.13 -5.94
CA ASN A 189 17.14 -15.27 -7.39
C ASN A 189 17.24 -16.73 -7.86
N ALA A 190 17.79 -17.63 -7.04
CA ALA A 190 17.94 -19.03 -7.39
C ALA A 190 16.58 -19.75 -7.42
N VAL A 191 15.65 -19.36 -6.55
CA VAL A 191 14.41 -20.10 -6.30
C VAL A 191 13.19 -19.64 -7.12
N THR A 192 13.28 -18.50 -7.79
CA THR A 192 12.11 -17.83 -8.39
C THR A 192 12.06 -17.91 -9.92
N ASN A 193 12.80 -18.83 -10.54
CA ASN A 193 12.72 -19.18 -11.97
C ASN A 193 12.61 -17.97 -12.93
N ALA A 194 13.51 -16.99 -12.80
CA ALA A 194 13.57 -15.76 -13.60
C ALA A 194 12.30 -14.87 -13.60
N ARG A 195 11.28 -15.18 -12.78
CA ARG A 195 10.08 -14.36 -12.55
C ARG A 195 10.22 -13.54 -11.26
N ASN A 196 11.34 -12.83 -11.14
CA ASN A 196 11.52 -11.85 -10.08
C ASN A 196 11.02 -10.48 -10.55
N GLU A 197 10.11 -9.93 -9.77
CA GLU A 197 9.67 -8.56 -9.89
C GLU A 197 10.40 -7.76 -8.80
N THR A 198 11.01 -6.64 -9.18
CA THR A 198 11.57 -5.71 -8.21
C THR A 198 10.51 -4.69 -7.86
N ALA A 199 10.34 -4.46 -6.56
CA ALA A 199 9.41 -3.46 -6.05
C ALA A 199 10.17 -2.50 -5.14
N SER A 200 9.90 -1.22 -5.29
CA SER A 200 10.39 -0.22 -4.35
C SER A 200 9.65 -0.40 -3.04
N TYR A 201 10.38 -0.67 -1.95
CA TYR A 201 9.79 -0.63 -0.62
C TYR A 201 10.21 0.66 0.08
N PRO A 202 9.29 1.36 0.74
CA PRO A 202 9.59 2.57 1.47
C PRO A 202 10.79 2.43 2.41
N PHE A 203 11.60 3.48 2.51
CA PHE A 203 12.75 3.56 3.44
C PHE A 203 13.90 2.60 3.15
N THR A 204 13.79 1.80 2.11
CA THR A 204 14.90 0.97 1.63
C THR A 204 15.73 1.77 0.61
N THR A 205 17.06 1.69 0.72
CA THR A 205 17.96 2.25 -0.31
C THR A 205 18.09 1.30 -1.52
N THR A 206 17.59 0.09 -1.37
CA THR A 206 17.65 -1.01 -2.35
C THR A 206 16.26 -1.57 -2.51
N GLU A 207 15.82 -1.76 -3.75
CA GLU A 207 14.52 -2.37 -4.05
C GLU A 207 14.38 -3.74 -3.37
N ILE A 208 13.20 -3.98 -2.79
CA ILE A 208 12.78 -5.29 -2.33
C ILE A 208 12.52 -6.16 -3.56
N ARG A 209 12.92 -7.42 -3.48
CA ARG A 209 12.63 -8.38 -4.55
C ARG A 209 11.48 -9.26 -4.11
N VAL A 210 10.42 -9.25 -4.91
CA VAL A 210 9.30 -10.16 -4.75
C VAL A 210 9.42 -11.21 -5.84
N GLY A 211 9.74 -12.41 -5.40
CA GLY A 211 9.78 -13.59 -6.23
C GLY A 211 8.53 -14.43 -6.06
N HIS A 212 8.23 -15.25 -7.05
CA HIS A 212 7.13 -16.19 -6.97
C HIS A 212 7.61 -17.58 -7.36
N PHE A 213 7.09 -18.59 -6.68
CA PHE A 213 7.33 -19.99 -7.04
C PHE A 213 6.06 -20.83 -6.80
N ASP A 214 5.86 -21.85 -7.63
CA ASP A 214 4.72 -22.76 -7.52
C ASP A 214 5.11 -23.97 -6.66
N GLY A 215 4.27 -24.37 -5.71
CA GLY A 215 4.51 -25.56 -4.88
C GLY A 215 4.66 -26.86 -5.71
N ALA A 216 4.13 -26.90 -6.93
CA ALA A 216 4.35 -28.02 -7.87
C ALA A 216 5.78 -28.07 -8.43
N ASP A 217 6.44 -26.93 -8.60
CA ASP A 217 7.79 -26.89 -9.18
C ASP A 217 8.80 -27.59 -8.25
N LEU A 218 8.54 -27.58 -6.94
CA LEU A 218 9.33 -28.28 -5.91
C LEU A 218 9.03 -29.79 -5.84
N ALA A 219 7.77 -30.17 -6.04
CA ALA A 219 7.35 -31.58 -6.03
C ALA A 219 7.91 -32.40 -7.21
N ALA A 220 8.33 -31.75 -8.31
CA ALA A 220 8.87 -32.43 -9.49
C ALA A 220 10.31 -32.96 -9.28
N ASN A 221 11.07 -32.40 -8.33
CA ASN A 221 12.48 -32.73 -8.08
C ASN A 221 12.73 -33.42 -6.72
N SER A 222 11.73 -33.46 -5.84
CA SER A 222 11.83 -34.05 -4.50
C SER A 222 11.38 -35.53 -4.44
N GLU A 223 12.27 -36.45 -4.06
CA GLU A 223 11.91 -37.85 -3.74
C GLU A 223 10.98 -37.97 -2.50
N ARG A 224 10.78 -36.86 -1.77
CA ARG A 224 9.96 -36.73 -0.55
C ARG A 224 8.73 -35.83 -0.76
N ALA A 225 8.27 -35.65 -1.99
CA ALA A 225 7.04 -34.89 -2.22
C ALA A 225 5.85 -35.53 -1.50
N THR A 226 5.32 -34.87 -0.46
CA THR A 226 3.99 -35.17 0.07
C THR A 226 2.98 -34.85 -1.04
N PRO A 227 2.27 -35.84 -1.60
CA PRO A 227 1.48 -35.61 -2.79
C PRO A 227 0.17 -34.88 -2.44
N ALA A 228 -0.16 -33.88 -3.26
CA ALA A 228 -1.51 -33.40 -3.60
C ALA A 228 -2.10 -32.16 -2.90
N SER A 229 -1.59 -31.61 -1.79
CA SER A 229 -2.21 -30.41 -1.16
C SER A 229 -1.62 -29.08 -1.62
N HIS A 230 -0.29 -28.98 -1.80
CA HIS A 230 0.39 -27.69 -2.07
C HIS A 230 0.79 -27.45 -3.54
N GLY A 231 0.59 -28.44 -4.42
CA GLY A 231 1.09 -28.40 -5.81
C GLY A 231 0.51 -27.29 -6.69
N HIS A 232 -0.60 -26.66 -6.30
CA HIS A 232 -1.20 -25.56 -7.07
C HIS A 232 -1.19 -24.23 -6.31
N ILE A 233 -0.47 -24.17 -5.19
CA ILE A 233 -0.36 -22.97 -4.37
C ILE A 233 0.85 -22.19 -4.87
N ARG A 234 0.60 -20.91 -5.17
CA ARG A 234 1.63 -19.95 -5.51
C ARG A 234 2.12 -19.32 -4.22
N TYR A 235 3.42 -19.37 -4.00
CA TYR A 235 4.07 -18.73 -2.87
C TYR A 235 4.79 -17.47 -3.34
N GLN A 236 4.81 -16.47 -2.47
CA GLN A 236 5.67 -15.30 -2.60
C GLN A 236 6.92 -15.48 -1.75
N ILE A 237 8.04 -14.94 -2.22
CA ILE A 237 9.26 -14.82 -1.44
C ILE A 237 9.77 -13.39 -1.51
N VAL A 238 10.00 -12.78 -0.35
CA VAL A 238 10.32 -11.36 -0.22
C VAL A 238 11.74 -11.21 0.34
N ASP A 239 12.64 -10.64 -0.45
CA ASP A 239 13.97 -10.21 0.00
C ASP A 239 13.83 -8.84 0.67
N THR A 240 14.24 -8.70 1.93
CA THR A 240 14.00 -7.47 2.72
C THR A 240 15.28 -6.68 3.04
N PRO A 241 16.10 -6.28 2.04
CA PRO A 241 17.31 -5.50 2.29
C PRO A 241 16.97 -4.14 2.92
N GLY A 242 17.77 -3.72 3.89
CA GLY A 242 17.58 -2.47 4.64
C GLY A 242 16.48 -2.51 5.71
N LEU A 243 15.59 -3.51 5.70
CA LEU A 243 14.56 -3.69 6.71
C LEU A 243 14.95 -4.74 7.75
N LEU A 244 15.14 -6.00 7.34
CA LEU A 244 15.42 -7.12 8.26
C LEU A 244 16.86 -7.63 8.15
N ASP A 245 17.82 -6.71 8.03
CA ASP A 245 19.25 -7.01 7.87
C ASP A 245 20.18 -6.25 8.83
N ARG A 246 19.59 -5.57 9.82
CA ARG A 246 20.28 -4.82 10.87
C ARG A 246 19.48 -4.87 12.17
N ALA A 247 20.12 -4.51 13.27
CA ALA A 247 19.51 -4.61 14.59
C ALA A 247 18.31 -3.64 14.71
N PRO A 248 17.26 -3.99 15.48
CA PRO A 248 16.09 -3.12 15.64
C PRO A 248 16.42 -1.72 16.12
N GLU A 249 17.42 -1.57 16.99
CA GLU A 249 17.83 -0.29 17.57
C GLU A 249 18.50 0.65 16.57
N GLU A 250 18.88 0.13 15.40
CA GLU A 250 19.49 0.90 14.30
C GLU A 250 18.44 1.44 13.30
N ARG A 251 17.14 1.19 13.56
CA ARG A 251 16.02 1.65 12.74
C ARG A 251 15.39 2.88 13.39
N ASN A 252 14.99 3.85 12.58
CA ASN A 252 14.12 4.92 13.05
C ASN A 252 12.66 4.42 13.18
N ASP A 253 11.77 5.24 13.75
CA ASP A 253 10.37 4.84 14.02
C ASP A 253 9.63 4.43 12.74
N VAL A 254 9.85 5.15 11.64
CA VAL A 254 9.25 4.89 10.33
C VAL A 254 9.78 3.60 9.72
N GLU A 255 11.10 3.37 9.76
CA GLU A 255 11.73 2.12 9.32
C GLU A 255 11.26 0.93 10.17
N SER A 256 11.02 1.15 11.47
CA SER A 256 10.53 0.13 12.40
C SER A 256 9.11 -0.26 12.07
N GLN A 257 8.24 0.71 11.81
CA GLN A 257 6.85 0.48 11.38
C GLN A 257 6.80 -0.23 10.00
N ALA A 258 7.61 0.23 9.04
CA ALA A 258 7.68 -0.40 7.73
C ALA A 258 8.23 -1.85 7.80
N ALA A 259 9.10 -2.16 8.77
CA ALA A 259 9.54 -3.52 9.04
C ALA A 259 8.49 -4.36 9.80
N SER A 260 7.72 -3.73 10.69
CA SER A 260 6.60 -4.35 11.41
C SER A 260 5.46 -4.76 10.47
N ALA A 261 5.21 -3.99 9.41
CA ALA A 261 4.25 -4.38 8.38
C ALA A 261 4.54 -5.79 7.80
N LEU A 262 5.82 -6.19 7.71
CA LEU A 262 6.18 -7.54 7.24
C LEU A 262 5.74 -8.66 8.18
N GLU A 263 5.49 -8.38 9.46
CA GLU A 263 4.91 -9.32 10.43
C GLU A 263 3.47 -9.69 10.05
N HIS A 264 2.74 -8.76 9.41
CA HIS A 264 1.41 -9.02 8.88
C HIS A 264 1.41 -9.73 7.53
N LEU A 265 2.51 -9.64 6.78
CA LEU A 265 2.65 -10.28 5.48
C LEU A 265 3.21 -11.70 5.56
N ALA A 266 4.11 -11.96 6.50
CA ALA A 266 4.86 -13.21 6.54
C ALA A 266 4.01 -14.37 7.06
N ASP A 267 3.94 -15.47 6.30
CA ASP A 267 3.46 -16.77 6.79
C ASP A 267 4.62 -17.67 7.25
N GLY A 268 5.85 -17.33 6.88
CA GLY A 268 7.07 -17.98 7.33
C GLY A 268 8.30 -17.11 7.11
N VAL A 269 9.32 -17.25 7.96
CA VAL A 269 10.54 -16.45 7.91
C VAL A 269 11.76 -17.36 7.76
N LEU A 270 12.62 -17.03 6.79
CA LEU A 270 13.94 -17.64 6.62
C LEU A 270 15.01 -16.67 7.10
N VAL A 271 15.71 -17.02 8.17
CA VAL A 271 16.85 -16.22 8.67
C VAL A 271 18.15 -16.84 8.17
N LEU A 272 18.78 -16.19 7.19
CA LEU A 272 20.05 -16.65 6.64
C LEU A 272 21.22 -16.16 7.49
N VAL A 273 22.05 -17.11 7.91
CA VAL A 273 23.31 -16.87 8.62
C VAL A 273 24.50 -17.38 7.82
N ASP A 274 25.64 -16.76 7.99
CA ASP A 274 26.92 -17.11 7.37
C ASP A 274 27.98 -17.35 8.45
N ALA A 275 28.24 -18.64 8.74
CA ALA A 275 29.25 -19.07 9.70
C ALA A 275 30.69 -18.98 9.18
N SER A 276 30.90 -18.62 7.91
CA SER A 276 32.25 -18.47 7.33
C SER A 276 32.91 -17.13 7.68
N GLY A 277 32.10 -16.14 8.06
CA GLY A 277 32.53 -14.77 8.33
C GLY A 277 32.75 -13.91 7.07
N GLU A 278 32.54 -14.46 5.86
CA GLU A 278 32.72 -13.73 4.60
C GLU A 278 31.71 -12.58 4.42
N CYS A 279 30.52 -12.67 5.02
CA CYS A 279 29.53 -11.60 4.99
C CYS A 279 30.01 -10.29 5.66
N GLY A 280 31.05 -10.36 6.51
CA GLY A 280 31.63 -9.22 7.21
C GLY A 280 31.01 -8.91 8.57
N TYR A 281 30.09 -9.74 9.05
CA TYR A 281 29.39 -9.56 10.34
C TYR A 281 29.66 -10.73 11.30
N PRO A 282 29.89 -10.46 12.61
CA PRO A 282 30.09 -11.52 13.60
C PRO A 282 28.87 -12.46 13.68
N LEU A 283 29.11 -13.76 13.85
CA LEU A 283 28.05 -14.76 13.94
C LEU A 283 27.09 -14.46 15.10
N ASP A 284 27.60 -14.06 16.27
CA ASP A 284 26.78 -13.71 17.43
C ASP A 284 25.78 -12.58 17.12
N THR A 285 26.18 -11.62 16.28
CA THR A 285 25.29 -10.53 15.84
C THR A 285 24.20 -11.04 14.89
N GLN A 286 24.55 -11.95 13.98
CA GLN A 286 23.58 -12.58 13.09
C GLN A 286 22.55 -13.42 13.88
N LEU A 287 23.00 -14.14 14.90
CA LEU A 287 22.13 -14.92 15.79
C LEU A 287 21.25 -14.02 16.67
N ALA A 288 21.74 -12.87 17.12
CA ALA A 288 20.91 -11.90 17.85
C ALA A 288 19.76 -11.36 16.99
N LEU A 289 20.00 -11.07 15.70
CA LEU A 289 18.93 -10.72 14.76
C LEU A 289 17.93 -11.87 14.59
N ARG A 290 18.42 -13.11 14.48
CA ARG A 290 17.56 -14.30 14.42
C ARG A 290 16.67 -14.39 15.66
N ASP A 291 17.25 -14.28 16.85
CA ASP A 291 16.53 -14.38 18.12
C ASP A 291 15.47 -13.26 18.26
N ASP A 292 15.75 -12.05 17.78
CA ASP A 292 14.78 -10.95 17.72
C ASP A 292 13.59 -11.28 16.80
N LEU A 293 13.87 -11.76 15.59
CA LEU A 293 12.83 -12.12 14.63
C LEU A 293 11.99 -13.31 15.13
N GLU A 294 12.62 -14.32 15.72
CA GLU A 294 11.94 -15.47 16.35
C GLU A 294 11.04 -15.05 17.52
N ALA A 295 11.38 -13.97 18.23
CA ALA A 295 10.56 -13.44 19.32
C ALA A 295 9.40 -12.54 18.85
N ARG A 296 9.51 -11.96 17.65
CA ARG A 296 8.54 -10.99 17.10
C ARG A 296 7.49 -11.65 16.19
N PHE A 297 7.92 -12.56 15.33
CA PHE A 297 7.04 -13.20 14.37
C PHE A 297 6.30 -14.38 15.01
N ASP A 298 4.97 -14.36 14.96
CA ASP A 298 4.12 -15.48 15.42
C ASP A 298 4.10 -16.67 14.43
N VAL A 299 4.83 -16.55 13.33
CA VAL A 299 4.94 -17.55 12.25
C VAL A 299 6.24 -18.36 12.33
N PRO A 300 6.34 -19.52 11.66
CA PRO A 300 7.56 -20.32 11.70
C PRO A 300 8.80 -19.55 11.23
N VAL A 301 9.82 -19.50 12.10
CA VAL A 301 11.12 -18.89 11.80
C VAL A 301 12.17 -20.00 11.69
N LEU A 302 12.74 -20.19 10.50
CA LEU A 302 13.78 -21.19 10.25
C LEU A 302 15.14 -20.53 10.07
N THR A 303 16.12 -21.02 10.82
CA THR A 303 17.52 -20.61 10.72
C THR A 303 18.22 -21.43 9.64
N VAL A 304 18.80 -20.75 8.65
CA VAL A 304 19.49 -21.40 7.52
C VAL A 304 20.93 -20.94 7.47
N CYS A 305 21.86 -21.88 7.70
CA CYS A 305 23.29 -21.61 7.46
C CYS A 305 23.59 -21.68 5.96
N ASN A 306 23.74 -20.51 5.33
CA ASN A 306 24.19 -20.42 3.94
C ASN A 306 25.72 -20.50 3.87
N LYS A 307 26.25 -20.73 2.66
CA LYS A 307 27.68 -20.97 2.39
C LYS A 307 28.23 -22.16 3.19
N ALA A 308 27.40 -23.20 3.33
CA ALA A 308 27.73 -24.42 4.07
C ALA A 308 28.89 -25.23 3.48
N ASP A 309 29.30 -24.91 2.24
CA ASP A 309 30.54 -25.38 1.60
C ASP A 309 31.81 -24.78 2.25
N ARG A 310 31.67 -23.64 2.94
CA ARG A 310 32.75 -22.93 3.63
C ARG A 310 32.78 -23.21 5.12
N SER A 311 31.64 -23.15 5.79
CA SER A 311 31.53 -23.35 7.23
C SER A 311 30.13 -23.84 7.61
N ARG A 312 30.08 -24.75 8.58
CA ARG A 312 28.84 -25.23 9.22
C ARG A 312 28.90 -25.04 10.73
N ASP A 313 29.80 -24.19 11.20
CA ASP A 313 30.10 -23.99 12.63
C ASP A 313 29.05 -23.10 13.31
N VAL A 314 27.78 -23.43 13.10
CA VAL A 314 26.60 -22.82 13.73
C VAL A 314 25.50 -23.89 13.78
N GLU A 315 24.72 -23.92 14.86
CA GLU A 315 23.51 -24.72 14.93
C GLU A 315 22.42 -24.02 14.10
N ALA A 316 21.89 -24.70 13.10
CA ALA A 316 20.85 -24.19 12.22
C ALA A 316 19.87 -25.32 11.89
N ASP A 317 18.63 -24.96 11.58
CA ASP A 317 17.60 -25.93 11.16
C ASP A 317 18.01 -26.61 9.85
N LEU A 318 18.61 -25.82 8.95
CA LEU A 318 19.05 -26.24 7.62
C LEU A 318 20.42 -25.66 7.27
N TYR A 319 21.12 -26.36 6.39
CA TYR A 319 22.38 -25.94 5.80
C TYR A 319 22.23 -25.91 4.29
N MET A 320 22.72 -24.86 3.63
CA MET A 320 22.69 -24.75 2.18
C MET A 320 23.93 -24.08 1.62
N SER A 321 24.17 -24.28 0.33
CA SER A 321 25.10 -23.46 -0.45
C SER A 321 24.49 -23.17 -1.81
N VAL A 322 24.05 -21.93 -2.01
CA VAL A 322 23.44 -21.53 -3.28
C VAL A 322 24.45 -21.60 -4.44
N THR A 323 25.74 -21.35 -4.17
CA THR A 323 26.79 -21.38 -5.19
C THR A 323 27.15 -22.80 -5.64
N GLU A 324 26.99 -23.78 -4.75
CA GLU A 324 27.27 -25.20 -5.03
C GLU A 324 25.99 -26.00 -5.33
N ASP A 325 24.84 -25.31 -5.44
CA ASP A 325 23.51 -25.91 -5.63
C ASP A 325 23.19 -26.97 -4.56
N GLU A 326 23.66 -26.75 -3.33
CA GLU A 326 23.47 -27.66 -2.21
C GLU A 326 22.22 -27.27 -1.40
N ASN A 327 21.24 -28.17 -1.38
CA ASN A 327 20.06 -28.13 -0.50
C ASN A 327 19.18 -26.87 -0.63
N VAL A 328 19.22 -26.18 -1.78
CA VAL A 328 18.39 -24.98 -2.03
C VAL A 328 16.89 -25.32 -2.04
N GLU A 329 16.49 -26.37 -2.77
CA GLU A 329 15.10 -26.85 -2.80
C GLU A 329 14.66 -27.39 -1.43
N GLY A 330 15.55 -28.05 -0.69
CA GLY A 330 15.25 -28.58 0.64
C GLY A 330 14.92 -27.50 1.68
N VAL A 331 15.47 -26.30 1.53
CA VAL A 331 15.10 -25.15 2.37
C VAL A 331 13.68 -24.67 2.07
N LEU A 332 13.29 -24.63 0.79
CA LEU A 332 11.92 -24.26 0.40
C LEU A 332 10.91 -25.30 0.86
N ASP A 333 11.20 -26.59 0.66
CA ASP A 333 10.35 -27.68 1.13
C ASP A 333 10.11 -27.58 2.65
N ALA A 334 11.16 -27.25 3.40
CA ALA A 334 11.07 -27.12 4.86
C ALA A 334 10.23 -25.92 5.30
N VAL A 335 10.39 -24.74 4.67
CA VAL A 335 9.57 -23.57 5.06
C VAL A 335 8.12 -23.74 4.64
N ILE A 336 7.85 -24.32 3.46
CA ILE A 336 6.48 -24.60 3.02
C ILE A 336 5.79 -25.59 3.96
N ALA A 337 6.50 -26.66 4.34
CA ALA A 337 5.97 -27.63 5.30
C ALA A 337 5.75 -27.02 6.69
N ALA A 338 6.55 -26.03 7.08
CA ALA A 338 6.38 -25.33 8.35
C ALA A 338 5.19 -24.36 8.32
N ILE A 339 5.00 -23.65 7.20
CA ILE A 339 3.85 -22.78 6.95
C ILE A 339 2.54 -23.57 7.03
N ASP A 340 2.50 -24.78 6.45
CA ASP A 340 1.33 -25.68 6.43
C ASP A 340 0.05 -24.99 5.93
N TYR A 341 0.18 -24.15 4.89
CA TYR A 341 -0.91 -23.33 4.37
C TYR A 341 -2.02 -24.19 3.74
N GLU A 342 -3.23 -24.07 4.28
CA GLU A 342 -4.44 -24.66 3.71
C GLU A 342 -5.25 -23.57 2.97
N PRO A 343 -5.45 -23.69 1.65
CA PRO A 343 -6.22 -22.69 0.91
C PRO A 343 -7.68 -22.68 1.38
N GLU A 344 -8.20 -21.49 1.69
CA GLU A 344 -9.63 -21.33 1.95
C GLU A 344 -10.41 -21.62 0.66
N LEU A 345 -11.07 -22.77 0.62
CA LEU A 345 -11.98 -23.09 -0.48
C LEU A 345 -13.20 -22.15 -0.38
N PRO A 346 -13.57 -21.45 -1.47
CA PRO A 346 -14.78 -20.65 -1.45
C PRO A 346 -15.95 -21.56 -1.09
N TYR A 347 -16.67 -21.23 -0.03
CA TYR A 347 -17.87 -21.95 0.38
C TYR A 347 -18.84 -22.04 -0.82
N ASP A 348 -19.15 -23.27 -1.26
CA ASP A 348 -20.33 -23.54 -2.10
C ASP A 348 -21.60 -23.34 -1.24
N GLY A 349 -21.92 -22.07 -0.98
CA GLY A 349 -23.18 -21.64 -0.36
C GLY A 349 -24.34 -21.88 -1.33
N SER A 350 -25.03 -23.00 -1.10
CA SER A 350 -26.20 -23.52 -1.84
C SER A 350 -27.44 -22.63 -1.76
#